data_AF-A0A4Y8W9L1-F1
#
_entry.id   AF-A0A4Y8W9L1-F1
#
_cell.length_a   1.000
_cell.length_b   1.000
_cell.length_c   1.000
_cell.angle_alpha   90.00
_cell.angle_beta   90.00
_cell.angle_gamma   90.00
#
_symmetry.space_group_name_H-M   'P 1'
#
loop_
_entity.id
_entity.type
_entity.pdbx_description
1 polymer ?
#
loop_
_entity_poly.entity_id
_entity_poly.type
_entity_poly.pdbx_seq_one_letter_code
_entity_poly.pdbx_strand_id
1 'polypeptide(L)' 'HYVLDVVFKEDSSRICLDGAVENIALFRRFVMNMLKQCECGAPSQRQKLKKAGWCDDYRARVFFGL' A
#
# COMPACT_ATOMS: atom_id res chain seq x y z
N HIS A 1 -11.21 7.76 -2.13
CA HIS A 1 -10.28 8.87 -1.89
C HIS A 1 -9.60 8.70 -0.53
N TYR A 2 -10.31 8.91 0.58
CA TYR A 2 -9.77 8.95 1.96
C TYR A 2 -8.85 7.78 2.41
N VAL A 3 -9.07 6.56 1.91
CA VAL A 3 -8.24 5.40 2.29
C VAL A 3 -6.79 5.53 1.80
N LEU A 4 -6.57 6.13 0.63
CA LEU A 4 -5.22 6.36 0.11
C LEU A 4 -4.50 7.41 0.96
N ASP A 5 -5.21 8.47 1.32
CA ASP A 5 -4.72 9.56 2.18
C ASP A 5 -4.25 9.02 3.53
N VAL A 6 -5.04 8.17 4.18
CA VAL A 6 -4.71 7.64 5.52
C VAL A 6 -3.64 6.53 5.50
N VAL A 7 -3.65 5.66 4.49
CA VAL A 7 -2.73 4.50 4.43
C VAL A 7 -1.36 4.90 3.89
N PHE A 8 -1.31 5.75 2.85
CA PHE A 8 -0.08 6.16 2.18
C PHE A 8 0.40 7.57 2.55
N LYS A 9 -0.37 8.32 3.36
CA LYS A 9 -0.07 9.74 3.66
C LYS A 9 0.06 10.57 2.38
N GLU A 10 -0.90 10.41 1.47
CA GLU A 10 -0.91 11.06 0.16
C GLU A 10 -0.78 12.58 0.26
N ASP A 11 -1.50 13.22 1.19
CA ASP A 11 -1.40 14.67 1.48
C ASP A 11 0.01 15.15 1.84
N SER A 12 0.86 14.26 2.37
CA SER A 12 2.25 14.58 2.73
C SER A 12 3.24 14.27 1.62
N SER A 13 2.77 13.78 0.46
CA SER A 13 3.62 13.40 -0.67
C SER A 13 4.14 14.64 -1.40
N ARG A 14 5.47 14.72 -1.59
CA ARG A 14 6.12 15.82 -2.34
C ARG A 14 6.19 15.56 -3.85
N ILE A 15 5.54 14.50 -4.34
CA ILE A 15 5.50 14.16 -5.76
C ILE A 15 4.57 15.17 -6.44
N CYS A 16 5.14 16.11 -7.19
CA CYS A 16 4.42 17.25 -7.77
C CYS A 16 4.70 17.43 -9.27
N LEU A 17 5.32 16.44 -9.91
CA LEU A 17 5.54 16.46 -11.36
C LEU A 17 4.27 15.95 -12.05
N ASP A 18 3.85 16.64 -13.10
CA ASP A 18 2.67 16.25 -13.88
C ASP A 18 2.83 14.83 -14.47
N GLY A 19 1.78 14.03 -14.42
CA GLY A 19 1.80 12.58 -14.73
C GLY A 19 2.42 11.67 -13.66
N ALA A 20 3.38 12.14 -12.85
CA ALA A 20 3.91 11.34 -11.74
C ALA A 20 2.87 11.13 -10.62
N VAL A 21 1.98 12.11 -10.44
CA VAL A 21 0.84 12.04 -9.50
C VAL A 21 -0.16 10.94 -9.89
N GLU A 22 -0.51 10.85 -11.17
CA GLU A 22 -1.43 9.83 -11.67
C GLU A 22 -0.81 8.43 -11.59
N ASN A 23 0.46 8.31 -11.98
CA ASN A 23 1.20 7.06 -11.90
C ASN A 23 1.29 6.55 -10.45
N ILE A 24 1.61 7.42 -9.48
CA ILE A 24 1.69 7.00 -8.09
C ILE A 24 0.31 6.64 -7.52
N ALA A 25 -0.75 7.34 -7.93
CA ALA A 25 -2.12 6.99 -7.53
C ALA A 25 -2.51 5.58 -8.02
N LEU A 26 -2.15 5.23 -9.27
CA LEU A 26 -2.34 3.88 -9.82
C LEU A 26 -1.58 2.83 -9.01
N PHE A 27 -0.30 3.06 -8.72
CA PHE A 27 0.50 2.14 -7.91
C PHE A 27 -0.08 1.96 -6.50
N ARG A 28 -0.48 3.04 -5.83
CA ARG A 28 -1.09 2.96 -4.49
C ARG A 28 -2.38 2.14 -4.53
N ARG A 29 -3.20 2.30 -5.57
CA ARG A 29 -4.43 1.53 -5.75
C ARG A 29 -4.16 0.04 -6.00
N PHE A 30 -3.13 -0.27 -6.78
CA PHE A 30 -2.68 -1.65 -6.99
C PHE A 30 -2.23 -2.30 -5.67
N VAL A 31 -1.39 -1.62 -4.90
CA VAL A 31 -0.93 -2.11 -3.58
C VAL A 31 -2.12 -2.28 -2.62
N MET A 32 -3.08 -1.36 -2.59
CA MET A 32 -4.28 -1.51 -1.76
C MET A 32 -5.08 -2.77 -2.09
N ASN A 33 -5.19 -3.14 -3.37
CA ASN A 33 -5.90 -4.34 -3.77
C ASN A 33 -5.19 -5.60 -3.26
N MET A 34 -3.86 -5.65 -3.35
CA MET A 34 -3.05 -6.74 -2.79
C MET A 34 -3.23 -6.87 -1.28
N LEU A 35 -3.15 -5.75 -0.53
CA LEU A 35 -3.32 -5.76 0.93
C LEU A 35 -4.73 -6.20 1.35
N LYS A 36 -5.75 -5.88 0.55
CA LYS A 36 -7.12 -6.34 0.78
C LYS A 36 -7.27 -7.85 0.59
N GLN A 37 -6.60 -8.43 -0.40
CA GLN A 37 -6.63 -9.86 -0.68
C GLN A 37 -5.81 -10.68 0.32
N CYS A 38 -4.76 -10.10 0.93
CA CYS A 38 -3.92 -10.86 1.86
C CYS A 38 -4.64 -11.18 3.18
N GLU A 39 -4.77 -12.46 3.52
CA GLU A 39 -5.36 -12.95 4.78
C GLU A 39 -4.33 -13.10 5.92
N CYS A 40 -3.17 -12.46 5.77
CA CYS A 40 -1.99 -12.55 6.63
C CYS A 40 -2.13 -11.97 8.06
N GLY A 41 -3.34 -11.91 8.62
CA GLY A 41 -3.62 -11.77 10.05
C GLY A 41 -3.42 -10.39 10.67
N ALA A 42 -3.04 -9.35 9.93
CA ALA A 42 -2.95 -8.00 10.48
C ALA A 42 -4.33 -7.29 10.40
N PRO A 43 -4.74 -6.57 11.47
CA PRO A 43 -6.10 -6.07 11.63
C PRO A 43 -6.48 -4.90 10.72
N SER A 44 -5.51 -4.18 10.14
CA SER A 44 -5.80 -3.05 9.25
C SER A 44 -4.86 -2.97 8.06
N GLN A 45 -5.33 -2.37 6.97
CA GLN A 45 -4.56 -2.17 5.73
C GLN A 45 -3.26 -1.40 5.98
N ARG A 46 -3.30 -0.39 6.87
CA ARG A 46 -2.12 0.37 7.29
C ARG A 46 -1.10 -0.49 8.02
N GLN A 47 -1.56 -1.41 8.88
CA GLN A 47 -0.65 -2.34 9.56
C GLN A 47 -0.08 -3.39 8.60
N LYS A 48 -0.88 -3.90 7.66
CA LYS A 48 -0.39 -4.81 6.59
C LYS A 48 0.71 -4.12 5.78
N LEU A 49 0.47 -2.88 5.33
CA LEU A 49 1.46 -2.10 4.58
C LEU A 49 2.74 -1.87 5.40
N LYS A 50 2.58 -1.43 6.65
CA LYS A 50 3.73 -1.22 7.55
C LYS A 50 4.52 -2.52 7.68
N LYS A 51 3.88 -3.62 8.07
CA LYS A 51 4.54 -4.91 8.30
C LYS A 51 5.24 -5.45 7.05
N ALA A 52 4.64 -5.29 5.87
CA ALA A 52 5.29 -5.62 4.60
C ALA A 52 6.56 -4.78 4.34
N GLY A 53 6.60 -3.54 4.82
CA GLY A 53 7.81 -2.71 4.77
C GLY A 53 8.94 -3.15 5.72
N TRP A 54 8.64 -3.87 6.81
CA TRP A 54 9.65 -4.27 7.82
C TRP A 54 10.03 -5.75 7.77
N CYS A 55 9.22 -6.62 7.16
CA CYS A 55 9.41 -8.07 7.18
C CYS A 55 9.27 -8.65 5.78
N ASP A 56 10.37 -9.22 5.28
CA ASP A 56 10.47 -9.74 3.91
C ASP A 56 9.57 -10.94 3.68
N ASP A 57 9.51 -11.88 4.64
CA ASP A 57 8.59 -13.02 4.57
C ASP A 57 7.13 -12.54 4.51
N TYR A 58 6.76 -11.56 5.33
CA TYR A 58 5.41 -11.00 5.29
C TYR A 58 5.12 -10.33 3.95
N ARG A 59 6.10 -9.60 3.39
CA ARG A 59 5.99 -8.98 2.08
C ARG A 59 5.79 -10.03 0.98
N ALA A 60 6.58 -11.11 0.99
CA ALA A 60 6.43 -12.21 0.04
C ALA A 60 5.03 -12.83 0.08
N ARG A 61 4.47 -13.04 1.27
CA ARG A 61 3.08 -13.54 1.42
C ARG A 61 2.04 -12.57 0.84
N VAL A 62 2.23 -11.26 1.03
CA VAL A 62 1.35 -10.25 0.42
C VAL A 62 1.42 -10.25 -1.10
N PHE A 63 2.62 -10.43 -1.69
CA PHE A 63 2.82 -10.42 -3.14
C PHE A 63 2.39 -11.70 -3.84
N PHE A 64 2.69 -12.86 -3.23
CA PHE A 64 2.57 -14.16 -3.89
C PHE A 64 1.49 -15.07 -3.28
N GLY A 65 0.88 -14.69 -2.15
CA GLY A 65 -0.14 -15.50 -1.48
C GLY A 65 0.40 -16.77 -0.82
N LEU A 66 1.71 -16.85 -0.59
CA LEU A 66 2.39 -17.96 0.08
C LEU A 66 2.19 -17.97 1.60
#